data_AF-A0A973W8Y7-F1
#
_entry.id   AF-A0A973W8Y7-F1
#
_cell.length_a   1.000
_cell.length_b   1.000
_cell.length_c   1.000
_cell.angle_alpha   90.00
_cell.angle_beta   90.00
_cell.angle_gamma   90.00
#
_symmetry.space_group_name_H-M   'P 1'
#
loop_
_entity.id
_entity.type
_entity.pdbx_description
1 polymer ?
#
loop_
_entity_poly.entity_id
_entity_poly.type
_entity_poly.pdbx_seq_one_letter_code
_entity_poly.pdbx_strand_id
1 'polypeptide(L)'
;MGENSKIEWCDHTFNPWIGCQKVSPGCDNCYAEAMMDLRYKRVQWGPHGKRQRTAVQNWKKPIQWNAQAREFRKENGHRPRVFCASLADVFDNQVDPSWRDDLFALIRKCKKLDWLVLTKRPENIERMLPSDWHDGYSNVWLGTTTEDQTRFDFRWKRLKKVPAVIRFISYEPTLGPVRLPSNGFLPDWLISGGESGAGARALEAAMGSRCYRRLPSSWCFAVS
;
A
#
# COMPACT_ATOMS: atom_id res chain seq x y z
N MET A 1 -3.93 -12.24 8.83
CA MET A 1 -2.66 -12.14 8.08
C MET A 1 -2.49 -13.43 7.29
N GLY A 2 -3.03 -13.47 6.07
CA GLY A 2 -3.19 -14.68 5.27
C GLY A 2 -2.05 -14.89 4.28
N GLU A 3 -1.72 -16.16 4.03
CA GLU A 3 -0.74 -16.62 3.04
C GLU A 3 -1.26 -16.53 1.60
N ASN A 4 -2.56 -16.30 1.41
CA ASN A 4 -3.18 -15.94 0.15
C ASN A 4 -4.03 -14.70 0.43
N SER A 5 -3.51 -13.52 0.07
CA SER A 5 -4.25 -12.29 0.29
C SER A 5 -5.59 -12.35 -0.44
N LYS A 6 -6.68 -11.86 0.19
CA LYS A 6 -7.95 -11.62 -0.54
C LYS A 6 -7.90 -10.33 -1.39
N ILE A 7 -6.74 -9.67 -1.41
CA ILE A 7 -6.49 -8.47 -2.19
C ILE A 7 -5.88 -8.93 -3.51
N GLU A 8 -6.66 -8.85 -4.58
CA GLU A 8 -6.42 -9.51 -5.88
C GLU A 8 -5.07 -9.17 -6.51
N TRP A 9 -4.51 -8.00 -6.21
CA TRP A 9 -3.27 -7.51 -6.83
C TRP A 9 -2.00 -7.82 -6.03
N CYS A 10 -2.09 -8.51 -4.88
CA CYS A 10 -0.92 -8.95 -4.11
C CYS A 10 -1.05 -10.41 -3.65
N ASP A 11 0.09 -11.09 -3.49
CA ASP A 11 0.13 -12.49 -3.06
C ASP A 11 0.05 -12.60 -1.53
N HIS A 12 0.71 -11.67 -0.84
CA HIS A 12 0.77 -11.65 0.62
C HIS A 12 0.47 -10.27 1.18
N THR A 13 -0.06 -10.22 2.40
CA THR A 13 -0.23 -8.98 3.16
C THR A 13 0.66 -9.00 4.40
N PHE A 14 1.46 -7.95 4.56
CA PHE A 14 2.27 -7.70 5.75
C PHE A 14 1.81 -6.41 6.46
N ASN A 15 1.75 -6.47 7.79
CA ASN A 15 1.41 -5.36 8.67
C ASN A 15 2.48 -5.31 9.76
N PRO A 16 3.35 -4.30 9.79
CA PRO A 16 4.35 -4.16 10.86
C PRO A 16 3.71 -3.76 12.19
N TRP A 17 2.66 -2.93 12.13
CA TRP A 17 1.80 -2.55 13.25
C TRP A 17 0.33 -2.48 12.80
N ILE A 18 -0.54 -2.18 13.75
CA ILE A 18 -1.98 -2.01 13.56
C ILE A 18 -2.35 -0.63 14.12
N GLY A 19 -3.19 0.09 13.38
CA GLY A 19 -3.69 1.41 13.75
C GLY A 19 -3.09 2.51 12.89
N CYS A 20 -3.91 3.51 12.60
CA CYS A 20 -3.51 4.81 12.04
C CYS A 20 -4.56 5.86 12.42
N GLN A 21 -4.54 7.03 11.77
CA GLN A 21 -5.56 8.06 11.92
C GLN A 21 -6.23 8.38 10.57
N LYS A 22 -7.50 8.83 10.61
CA LYS A 22 -8.20 9.29 9.40
C LYS A 22 -7.55 10.57 8.87
N VAL A 23 -7.40 10.68 7.55
CA VAL A 23 -6.78 11.86 6.88
C VAL A 23 -7.49 12.27 5.58
N SER A 24 -8.49 11.51 5.13
CA SER A 24 -9.29 11.80 3.94
C SER A 24 -10.66 11.13 4.03
N PRO A 25 -11.64 11.51 3.19
CA PRO A 25 -12.96 10.85 3.10
C PRO A 25 -12.90 9.36 2.73
N GLY A 26 -11.77 8.89 2.18
CA GLY A 26 -11.50 7.46 2.01
C GLY A 26 -11.32 6.68 3.31
N CYS A 27 -11.26 7.36 4.45
CA CYS A 27 -11.16 6.74 5.76
C CYS A 27 -12.50 6.64 6.49
N ASP A 28 -13.59 7.20 5.95
CA ASP A 28 -14.86 7.31 6.66
C ASP A 28 -15.45 5.93 6.98
N ASN A 29 -15.36 4.97 6.04
CA ASN A 29 -15.78 3.57 6.23
C ASN A 29 -14.57 2.61 6.21
N CYS A 30 -13.48 2.98 6.88
CA CYS A 30 -12.24 2.19 6.90
C CYS A 30 -12.47 0.77 7.46
N TYR A 31 -12.32 -0.27 6.62
CA TYR A 31 -12.47 -1.67 7.07
C TYR A 31 -11.50 -2.05 8.20
N ALA A 32 -10.30 -1.46 8.21
CA ALA A 32 -9.29 -1.77 9.22
C ALA A 32 -9.68 -1.23 10.60
N GLU A 33 -10.29 -0.04 10.65
CA GLU A 33 -10.87 0.53 11.87
C GLU A 33 -12.06 -0.31 12.32
N ALA A 34 -13.02 -0.58 11.43
CA ALA A 34 -14.19 -1.39 11.76
C ALA A 34 -13.80 -2.78 12.30
N MET A 35 -12.76 -3.40 11.72
CA MET A 35 -12.28 -4.72 12.14
C MET A 35 -11.48 -4.66 13.45
N MET A 36 -10.47 -3.80 13.54
CA MET A 36 -9.47 -3.87 14.61
C MET A 36 -9.86 -3.07 15.85
N ASP A 37 -10.62 -1.99 15.68
CA ASP A 37 -11.15 -1.19 16.78
C ASP A 37 -12.57 -1.67 17.14
N LEU A 38 -13.54 -1.53 16.23
CA LEU A 38 -14.94 -1.74 16.58
C LEU A 38 -15.30 -3.20 16.86
N ARG A 39 -14.83 -4.13 16.01
CA ARG A 39 -15.16 -5.56 16.12
C ARG A 39 -14.26 -6.30 17.11
N TYR A 40 -12.95 -6.25 16.92
CA TYR A 40 -12.01 -7.02 17.73
C TYR A 40 -11.46 -6.27 18.94
N LYS A 41 -11.67 -4.95 19.04
CA LYS A 41 -11.24 -4.12 20.19
C LYS A 41 -9.77 -4.33 20.57
N ARG A 42 -8.91 -4.48 19.56
CA ARG A 42 -7.46 -4.71 19.76
C ARG A 42 -6.67 -3.42 19.84
N VAL A 43 -7.15 -2.38 19.17
CA VAL A 43 -6.56 -1.03 19.17
C VAL A 43 -7.67 0.00 19.27
N GLN A 44 -7.34 1.19 19.74
CA GLN A 44 -8.17 2.37 19.51
C GLN A 44 -7.67 3.04 18.23
N TRP A 45 -8.55 3.37 17.30
CA TRP A 45 -8.22 4.03 16.05
C TRP A 45 -8.21 5.55 16.23
N GLY A 46 -7.49 6.27 15.37
CA GLY A 46 -7.51 7.73 15.35
C GLY A 46 -6.34 8.41 16.07
N PRO A 47 -6.41 9.74 16.24
CA PRO A 47 -5.26 10.57 16.64
C PRO A 47 -4.82 10.38 18.10
N HIS A 48 -5.63 9.76 18.95
CA HIS A 48 -5.26 9.46 20.34
C HIS A 48 -5.03 7.96 20.57
N GLY A 49 -5.26 7.14 19.55
CA GLY A 49 -5.10 5.69 19.61
C GLY A 49 -3.64 5.27 19.54
N LYS A 50 -3.19 4.43 20.48
CA LYS A 50 -1.83 3.87 20.42
C LYS A 50 -1.73 2.85 19.29
N ARG A 51 -0.66 2.93 18.50
CA ARG A 51 -0.36 1.94 17.45
C ARG A 51 0.13 0.67 18.13
N GLN A 52 -0.35 -0.48 17.68
CA GLN A 52 0.02 -1.77 18.24
C GLN A 52 0.99 -2.49 17.30
N ARG A 53 2.23 -2.71 17.75
CA ARG A 53 3.19 -3.51 16.98
C ARG A 53 2.69 -4.94 16.83
N THR A 54 2.86 -5.52 15.63
CA THR A 54 2.50 -6.92 15.42
C THR A 54 3.50 -7.87 16.06
N ALA A 55 3.04 -9.05 16.46
CA ALA A 55 3.85 -10.04 17.17
C ALA A 55 5.09 -10.49 16.37
N VAL A 56 6.16 -10.88 17.06
CA VAL A 56 7.43 -11.32 16.44
C VAL A 56 7.23 -12.40 15.37
N GLN A 57 6.31 -13.35 15.60
CA GLN A 57 6.02 -14.41 14.63
C GLN A 57 5.53 -13.86 13.28
N ASN A 58 4.85 -12.71 13.30
CA ASN A 58 4.41 -12.03 12.10
C ASN A 58 5.59 -11.52 11.25
N TRP A 59 6.62 -10.98 11.91
CA TRP A 59 7.84 -10.46 11.28
C TRP A 59 8.71 -11.55 10.65
N LYS A 60 8.49 -12.83 11.00
CA LYS A 60 9.16 -13.98 10.36
C LYS A 60 8.55 -14.34 9.01
N LYS A 61 7.30 -13.95 8.72
CA LYS A 61 6.60 -14.37 7.50
C LYS A 61 7.29 -13.88 6.22
N PRO A 62 7.71 -12.60 6.09
CA PRO A 62 8.43 -12.17 4.88
C PRO A 62 9.75 -12.90 4.67
N ILE A 63 10.41 -13.34 5.73
CA ILE A 63 11.64 -14.15 5.63
C ILE A 63 11.32 -15.51 4.98
N GLN A 64 10.22 -16.14 5.41
CA GLN A 64 9.75 -17.42 4.85
C GLN A 64 9.35 -17.27 3.37
N TRP A 65 8.52 -16.28 3.05
CA TRP A 65 8.12 -15.98 1.67
C TRP A 65 9.32 -15.68 0.79
N ASN A 66 10.29 -14.91 1.28
CA ASN A 66 11.52 -14.61 0.55
C ASN A 66 12.37 -15.86 0.28
N ALA A 67 12.38 -16.83 1.21
CA ALA A 67 13.05 -18.11 0.99
C ALA A 67 12.38 -18.92 -0.13
N GLN A 68 11.04 -18.91 -0.19
CA GLN A 68 10.21 -19.63 -1.16
C GLN A 68 10.02 -18.89 -2.50
N ALA A 69 10.40 -17.60 -2.58
CA ALA A 69 10.12 -16.72 -3.72
C ALA A 69 10.61 -17.23 -5.08
N ARG A 70 11.63 -18.11 -5.11
CA ARG A 70 12.11 -18.72 -6.36
C ARG A 70 11.10 -19.70 -6.93
N GLU A 71 10.58 -20.60 -6.08
CA GLU A 71 9.59 -21.59 -6.53
C GLU A 71 8.28 -20.89 -6.85
N PHE A 72 7.84 -19.96 -5.99
CA PHE A 72 6.68 -19.12 -6.27
C PHE A 72 6.78 -18.45 -7.65
N ARG A 73 7.94 -17.88 -8.00
CA ARG A 73 8.14 -17.24 -9.30
C ARG A 73 8.09 -18.21 -10.47
N LYS A 74 8.57 -19.43 -10.28
CA LYS A 74 8.52 -20.47 -11.31
C LYS A 74 7.08 -20.91 -11.58
N GLU A 75 6.25 -20.98 -10.54
CA GLU A 75 4.84 -21.38 -10.63
C GLU A 75 3.94 -20.24 -11.15
N ASN A 76 4.19 -19.00 -10.73
CA ASN A 76 3.28 -17.86 -10.96
C ASN A 76 3.79 -16.86 -12.02
N GLY A 77 5.03 -17.00 -12.50
CA GLY A 77 5.63 -16.11 -13.51
C GLY A 77 6.09 -14.75 -13.00
N HIS A 78 5.83 -14.39 -11.73
CA HIS A 78 6.28 -13.13 -11.12
C HIS A 78 6.84 -13.34 -9.71
N ARG A 79 7.57 -12.34 -9.18
CA ARG A 79 8.03 -12.36 -7.79
C ARG A 79 6.84 -12.17 -6.85
N PRO A 80 6.84 -12.74 -5.63
CA PRO A 80 5.74 -12.53 -4.71
C PRO A 80 5.64 -11.06 -4.31
N ARG A 81 4.44 -10.49 -4.48
CA ARG A 81 4.04 -9.13 -4.14
C ARG A 81 3.51 -9.10 -2.71
N VAL A 82 4.14 -8.30 -1.86
CA VAL A 82 3.76 -8.12 -0.45
C VAL A 82 3.16 -6.73 -0.23
N PHE A 83 1.87 -6.67 0.06
CA PHE A 83 1.22 -5.42 0.42
C PHE A 83 1.56 -4.98 1.84
N CYS A 84 2.08 -3.76 1.98
CA CYS A 84 2.41 -3.14 3.26
C CYS A 84 1.88 -1.69 3.29
N ALA A 85 0.82 -1.36 4.03
CA ALA A 85 0.12 -2.17 5.02
C ALA A 85 -1.40 -2.06 4.88
N SER A 86 -2.10 -3.15 5.20
CA SER A 86 -3.56 -3.27 5.15
C SER A 86 -4.25 -2.74 6.42
N LEU A 87 -3.57 -2.79 7.56
CA LEU A 87 -4.10 -2.41 8.88
C LEU A 87 -3.34 -1.22 9.48
N ALA A 88 -2.50 -0.55 8.69
CA ALA A 88 -1.64 0.55 9.11
C ALA A 88 -1.32 1.48 7.92
N ASP A 89 -0.71 2.62 8.21
CA ASP A 89 -0.07 3.48 7.21
C ASP A 89 1.43 3.55 7.53
N VAL A 90 2.30 3.18 6.59
CA VAL A 90 3.76 3.08 6.80
C VAL A 90 4.39 4.43 7.18
N PHE A 91 3.80 5.52 6.72
CA PHE A 91 4.26 6.89 6.94
C PHE A 91 3.37 7.63 7.96
N ASP A 92 2.76 6.89 8.89
CA ASP A 92 2.04 7.46 10.03
C ASP A 92 2.98 8.20 10.99
N ASN A 93 2.50 9.31 11.55
CA ASN A 93 3.28 10.20 12.42
C ASN A 93 3.48 9.67 13.84
N GLN A 94 2.57 8.83 14.32
CA GLN A 94 2.57 8.42 15.73
C GLN A 94 3.12 7.00 15.96
N VAL A 95 3.57 6.32 14.91
CA VAL A 95 4.33 5.09 15.10
C VAL A 95 5.71 5.45 15.62
N ASP A 96 6.21 4.65 16.55
CA ASP A 96 7.61 4.70 16.98
C ASP A 96 8.52 4.57 15.74
N PRO A 97 9.42 5.54 15.47
CA PRO A 97 10.32 5.51 14.32
C PRO A 97 11.12 4.20 14.22
N SER A 98 11.50 3.60 15.35
CA SER A 98 12.27 2.35 15.36
C SER A 98 11.53 1.18 14.70
N TRP A 99 10.19 1.16 14.74
CA TRP A 99 9.42 0.10 14.09
C TRP A 99 9.42 0.26 12.57
N ARG A 100 9.53 1.50 12.08
CA ARG A 100 9.69 1.78 10.66
C ARG A 100 11.10 1.42 10.21
N ASP A 101 12.11 1.67 11.03
CA ASP A 101 13.49 1.25 10.75
C ASP A 101 13.58 -0.28 10.65
N ASP A 102 12.92 -1.00 11.56
CA ASP A 102 12.81 -2.46 11.52
C ASP A 102 12.10 -2.95 10.26
N LEU A 103 11.04 -2.26 9.81
CA LEU A 103 10.35 -2.57 8.55
C LEU A 103 11.30 -2.43 7.37
N PHE A 104 12.00 -1.30 7.23
CA PHE A 104 12.93 -1.09 6.12
C PHE A 104 14.12 -2.06 6.19
N ALA A 105 14.59 -2.43 7.39
CA ALA A 105 15.58 -3.49 7.56
C ALA A 105 15.08 -4.85 7.05
N LEU A 106 13.81 -5.18 7.29
CA LEU A 106 13.19 -6.40 6.78
C LEU A 106 13.06 -6.36 5.25
N ILE A 107 12.62 -5.22 4.68
CA ILE A 107 12.53 -5.01 3.23
C ILE A 107 13.90 -5.21 2.56
N ARG A 108 14.96 -4.65 3.15
CA ARG A 108 16.35 -4.83 2.67
C ARG A 108 16.81 -6.27 2.69
N LYS A 109 16.41 -7.05 3.71
CA LYS A 109 16.74 -8.49 3.81
C LYS A 109 15.94 -9.33 2.81
N CYS A 110 14.71 -8.93 2.49
CA CYS A 110 13.78 -9.70 1.65
C CYS A 110 13.80 -9.25 0.17
N LYS A 111 14.99 -9.25 -0.46
CA LYS A 111 15.20 -8.74 -1.83
C LYS A 111 14.54 -9.56 -2.94
N LYS A 112 13.97 -10.74 -2.65
CA LYS A 112 13.26 -11.58 -3.63
C LYS A 112 11.75 -11.31 -3.68
N LEU A 113 11.25 -10.46 -2.77
CA LEU A 113 9.85 -10.02 -2.70
C LEU A 113 9.70 -8.62 -3.28
N ASP A 114 8.58 -8.34 -3.92
CA ASP A 114 8.22 -6.98 -4.34
C ASP A 114 7.28 -6.37 -3.31
N TRP A 115 7.72 -5.31 -2.63
CA TRP A 115 7.00 -4.68 -1.53
C TRP A 115 6.14 -3.53 -2.04
N LEU A 116 4.83 -3.64 -1.93
CA LEU A 116 3.88 -2.61 -2.30
C LEU A 116 3.64 -1.75 -1.05
N VAL A 117 4.46 -0.71 -0.90
CA VAL A 117 4.42 0.22 0.23
C VAL A 117 3.46 1.36 -0.07
N LEU A 118 2.33 1.42 0.66
CA LEU A 118 1.25 2.37 0.39
C LEU A 118 1.01 3.34 1.54
N THR A 119 0.66 4.58 1.22
CA THR A 119 0.27 5.60 2.21
C THR A 119 -0.76 6.61 1.70
N LYS A 120 -1.51 7.22 2.61
CA LYS A 120 -2.34 8.41 2.35
C LYS A 120 -1.63 9.74 2.68
N ARG A 121 -0.37 9.68 3.14
CA ARG A 121 0.45 10.80 3.66
C ARG A 121 1.77 10.96 2.87
N PRO A 122 1.74 11.16 1.55
CA PRO A 122 2.97 11.24 0.76
C PRO A 122 3.89 12.41 1.18
N GLU A 123 3.35 13.43 1.86
CA GLU A 123 4.13 14.52 2.46
C GLU A 123 5.12 14.06 3.54
N ASN A 124 4.92 12.89 4.11
CA ASN A 124 5.80 12.33 5.13
C ASN A 124 6.95 11.49 4.56
N ILE A 125 6.86 11.07 3.29
CA ILE A 125 7.75 10.06 2.74
C ILE A 125 9.21 10.50 2.81
N GLU A 126 9.56 11.65 2.22
CA GLU A 126 10.96 12.08 2.09
C GLU A 126 11.71 12.13 3.43
N ARG A 127 11.04 12.59 4.50
CA ARG A 127 11.66 12.70 5.84
C ARG A 127 11.66 11.39 6.65
N MET A 128 10.93 10.37 6.20
CA MET A 128 10.75 9.10 6.92
C MET A 128 11.38 7.90 6.20
N LEU A 129 11.93 8.12 5.00
CA LEU A 129 12.72 7.12 4.30
C LEU A 129 14.07 6.93 5.00
N PRO A 130 14.64 5.72 4.93
CA PRO A 130 15.96 5.46 5.50
C PRO A 130 17.04 6.22 4.72
N SER A 131 18.16 6.55 5.37
CA SER A 131 19.25 7.33 4.76
C SER A 131 19.91 6.65 3.55
N ASP A 132 19.84 5.32 3.48
CA ASP A 132 20.34 4.51 2.37
C ASP A 132 19.30 4.31 1.25
N TRP A 133 18.21 5.08 1.25
CA TRP A 133 17.17 4.96 0.22
C TRP A 133 17.68 5.28 -1.20
N HIS A 134 18.57 6.27 -1.34
CA HIS A 134 19.14 6.72 -2.62
C HIS A 134 18.05 6.91 -3.71
N ASP A 135 18.16 6.19 -4.82
CA ASP A 135 17.20 6.23 -5.95
C ASP A 135 15.94 5.37 -5.73
N GLY A 136 15.83 4.76 -4.55
CA GLY A 136 14.79 3.83 -4.14
C GLY A 136 15.23 2.37 -4.23
N TYR A 137 14.73 1.56 -3.30
CA TYR A 137 15.02 0.12 -3.31
C TYR A 137 14.38 -0.57 -4.52
N SER A 138 15.16 -1.38 -5.24
CA SER A 138 14.72 -2.07 -6.46
C SER A 138 13.59 -3.07 -6.24
N ASN A 139 13.34 -3.46 -5.00
CA ASN A 139 12.29 -4.38 -4.59
C ASN A 139 11.13 -3.69 -3.86
N VAL A 140 11.02 -2.35 -3.96
CA VAL A 140 9.91 -1.57 -3.40
C VAL A 140 9.16 -0.84 -4.50
N TRP A 141 7.85 -1.03 -4.51
CA TRP A 141 6.89 -0.25 -5.27
C TRP A 141 6.28 0.73 -4.28
N LEU A 142 6.50 2.02 -4.50
CA LEU A 142 6.08 3.05 -3.56
C LEU A 142 4.81 3.72 -4.08
N GLY A 143 3.76 3.72 -3.28
CA GLY A 143 2.46 4.18 -3.74
C GLY A 143 1.73 5.10 -2.79
N THR A 144 0.71 5.75 -3.34
CA THR A 144 -0.23 6.53 -2.54
C THR A 144 -1.66 6.23 -2.94
N THR A 145 -2.57 6.23 -1.96
CA THR A 145 -4.00 6.14 -2.25
C THR A 145 -4.47 7.48 -2.82
N THR A 146 -5.38 7.51 -3.79
CA THR A 146 -6.02 8.74 -4.26
C THR A 146 -7.49 8.49 -4.52
N GLU A 147 -8.40 9.00 -3.69
CA GLU A 147 -9.82 8.64 -3.76
C GLU A 147 -10.64 9.46 -4.78
N ASP A 148 -10.13 10.63 -5.15
CA ASP A 148 -10.74 11.58 -6.09
C ASP A 148 -9.65 12.48 -6.72
N GLN A 149 -10.04 13.34 -7.67
CA GLN A 149 -9.10 14.25 -8.35
C GLN A 149 -8.31 15.14 -7.37
N THR A 150 -8.97 15.71 -6.35
CA THR A 150 -8.32 16.61 -5.38
C THR A 150 -7.19 15.89 -4.65
N ARG A 151 -7.44 14.65 -4.19
CA ARG A 151 -6.43 13.84 -3.51
C ARG A 151 -5.37 13.37 -4.50
N PHE A 152 -5.74 13.03 -5.73
CA PHE A 152 -4.78 12.69 -6.78
C PHE A 152 -3.79 13.83 -7.04
N ASP A 153 -4.29 15.05 -7.30
CA ASP A 153 -3.45 16.20 -7.61
C ASP A 153 -2.48 16.53 -6.45
N PHE A 154 -2.98 16.48 -5.21
CA PHE A 154 -2.18 16.73 -4.02
C PHE A 154 -1.09 15.66 -3.81
N ARG A 155 -1.48 14.38 -3.89
CA ARG A 155 -0.63 13.24 -3.52
C ARG A 155 0.34 12.86 -4.63
N TRP A 156 -0.11 12.88 -5.90
CA TRP A 156 0.75 12.62 -7.05
C TRP A 156 1.85 13.67 -7.20
N LYS A 157 1.54 14.96 -6.97
CA LYS A 157 2.54 16.04 -6.99
C LYS A 157 3.72 15.80 -6.03
N ARG A 158 3.49 15.07 -4.94
CA ARG A 158 4.52 14.70 -3.96
C ARG A 158 5.19 13.39 -4.32
N LEU A 159 4.42 12.32 -4.51
CA LEU A 159 4.95 10.98 -4.79
C LEU A 159 5.87 10.98 -6.03
N LYS A 160 5.51 11.74 -7.07
CA LYS A 160 6.31 11.80 -8.30
C LYS A 160 7.72 12.39 -8.12
N LYS A 161 7.97 13.10 -7.01
CA LYS A 161 9.28 13.69 -6.68
C LYS A 161 10.15 12.76 -5.85
N VAL A 162 9.55 11.84 -5.10
CA VAL A 162 10.29 10.88 -4.28
C VAL A 162 11.04 9.91 -5.18
N PRO A 163 12.35 9.67 -5.00
CA PRO A 163 13.07 8.63 -5.73
C PRO A 163 12.44 7.25 -5.49
N ALA A 164 12.10 6.56 -6.57
CA ALA A 164 11.50 5.22 -6.51
C ALA A 164 11.65 4.55 -7.88
N VAL A 165 11.90 3.25 -7.86
CA VAL A 165 11.99 2.43 -9.08
C VAL A 165 10.61 2.21 -9.70
N ILE A 166 9.59 2.01 -8.86
CA ILE A 166 8.19 1.89 -9.29
C ILE A 166 7.33 2.79 -8.40
N ARG A 167 6.49 3.61 -9.02
CA ARG A 167 5.46 4.40 -8.35
C ARG A 167 4.08 3.93 -8.75
N PHE A 168 3.21 3.72 -7.76
CA PHE A 168 1.84 3.27 -8.04
C PHE A 168 0.78 4.13 -7.36
N ILE A 169 -0.40 4.14 -7.95
CA ILE A 169 -1.59 4.77 -7.38
C ILE A 169 -2.57 3.67 -6.98
N SER A 170 -3.07 3.74 -5.76
CA SER A 170 -4.24 2.97 -5.33
C SER A 170 -5.45 3.91 -5.33
N TYR A 171 -6.28 3.79 -6.36
CA TYR A 171 -7.53 4.51 -6.49
C TYR A 171 -8.64 3.79 -5.72
N GLU A 172 -8.46 3.68 -4.39
CA GLU A 172 -9.30 2.88 -3.51
C GLU A 172 -9.45 3.54 -2.11
N PRO A 173 -10.68 3.77 -1.61
CA PRO A 173 -11.93 3.62 -2.34
C PRO A 173 -12.05 4.67 -3.45
N THR A 174 -12.66 4.29 -4.56
CA THR A 174 -13.03 5.23 -5.63
C THR A 174 -14.22 6.08 -5.17
N LEU A 175 -14.00 7.38 -4.89
CA LEU A 175 -15.02 8.32 -4.40
C LEU A 175 -15.41 9.41 -5.39
N GLY A 176 -14.61 9.61 -6.42
CA GLY A 176 -14.90 10.54 -7.50
C GLY A 176 -13.87 10.39 -8.61
N PRO A 177 -14.15 10.82 -9.85
CA PRO A 177 -13.31 10.57 -11.01
C PRO A 177 -11.88 11.10 -10.84
N VAL A 178 -10.90 10.36 -11.36
CA VAL A 178 -9.50 10.77 -11.46
C VAL A 178 -9.09 10.78 -12.93
N ARG A 179 -8.60 11.93 -13.40
CA ARG A 179 -7.98 12.10 -14.71
C ARG A 179 -6.47 12.11 -14.52
N LEU A 180 -5.81 11.11 -15.12
CA LEU A 180 -4.36 11.10 -15.21
C LEU A 180 -3.90 12.20 -16.18
N PRO A 181 -2.69 12.76 -15.99
CA PRO A 181 -2.10 13.70 -16.94
C PRO A 181 -2.06 13.10 -18.35
N SER A 182 -2.37 13.89 -19.36
CA SER A 182 -2.27 13.46 -20.77
C SER A 182 -0.83 13.46 -21.29
N ASN A 183 0.07 14.13 -20.58
CA ASN A 183 1.50 14.20 -20.87
C ASN A 183 2.33 14.17 -19.58
N GLY A 184 3.62 13.87 -19.72
CA GLY A 184 4.58 13.86 -18.62
C GLY A 184 4.69 12.53 -17.88
N PHE A 185 5.19 12.61 -16.64
CA PHE A 185 5.47 11.45 -15.81
C PHE A 185 4.18 10.89 -15.20
N LEU A 186 3.86 9.64 -15.56
CA LEU A 186 2.68 8.90 -15.11
C LEU A 186 3.08 7.83 -14.09
N PRO A 187 2.16 7.38 -13.22
CA PRO A 187 2.41 6.21 -12.39
C PRO A 187 2.69 4.98 -13.25
N ASP A 188 3.58 4.13 -12.77
CA ASP A 188 3.94 2.86 -13.42
C ASP A 188 2.81 1.83 -13.30
N TRP A 189 2.00 1.97 -12.25
CA TRP A 189 0.89 1.06 -11.95
C TRP A 189 -0.27 1.79 -11.29
N LEU A 190 -1.49 1.43 -11.68
CA LEU A 190 -2.73 1.97 -11.16
C LEU A 190 -3.62 0.81 -10.72
N ILE A 191 -3.95 0.76 -9.44
CA ILE A 191 -4.97 -0.11 -8.88
C ILE A 191 -6.23 0.72 -8.77
N SER A 192 -7.37 0.20 -9.20
CA SER A 192 -8.68 0.82 -9.09
C SER A 192 -9.64 -0.16 -8.44
N GLY A 193 -10.45 0.31 -7.51
CA GLY A 193 -11.38 -0.54 -6.79
C GLY A 193 -12.35 0.22 -5.88
N GLY A 194 -13.41 -0.47 -5.49
CA GLY A 194 -14.42 0.04 -4.58
C GLY A 194 -14.00 0.03 -3.12
N GLU A 195 -14.90 0.55 -2.29
CA GLU A 195 -14.77 0.44 -0.84
C GLU A 195 -14.96 -1.03 -0.40
N SER A 196 -14.16 -1.48 0.56
CA SER A 196 -14.21 -2.84 1.10
C SER A 196 -14.77 -2.83 2.52
N GLY A 197 -15.46 -3.90 2.91
CA GLY A 197 -16.00 -4.09 4.28
C GLY A 197 -17.50 -3.81 4.41
N ALA A 198 -18.01 -3.96 5.63
CA ALA A 198 -19.42 -3.71 5.93
C ALA A 198 -19.71 -2.19 5.85
N GLY A 199 -20.79 -1.81 5.18
CA GLY A 199 -21.13 -0.40 4.94
C GLY A 199 -20.35 0.26 3.79
N ALA A 200 -19.68 -0.54 2.96
CA ALA A 200 -19.02 -0.04 1.75
C ALA A 200 -20.01 0.71 0.85
N ARG A 201 -19.63 1.91 0.42
CA ARG A 201 -20.38 2.68 -0.57
C ARG A 201 -20.49 1.90 -1.88
N ALA A 202 -21.66 1.96 -2.49
CA ALA A 202 -21.86 1.38 -3.81
C ALA A 202 -20.94 2.08 -4.83
N LEU A 203 -20.22 1.28 -5.61
CA LEU A 203 -19.46 1.77 -6.74
C LEU A 203 -20.44 2.19 -7.83
N GLU A 204 -20.38 3.43 -8.31
CA GLU A 204 -21.14 3.79 -9.52
C GLU A 204 -20.66 2.92 -10.69
N ALA A 205 -21.60 2.38 -11.47
CA ALA A 205 -21.36 1.33 -12.47
C ALA A 205 -20.29 1.67 -13.52
N ALA A 206 -19.94 2.95 -13.70
CA ALA A 206 -18.90 3.41 -14.61
C ALA A 206 -17.46 3.23 -14.08
N MET A 207 -17.25 2.84 -12.81
CA MET A 207 -15.96 2.93 -12.11
C MET A 207 -15.38 1.57 -11.64
N GLY A 208 -15.70 0.47 -12.34
CA GLY A 208 -15.33 -0.91 -11.96
C GLY A 208 -13.88 -1.12 -11.48
N SER A 209 -13.67 -2.05 -10.53
CA SER A 209 -12.35 -2.43 -10.01
C SER A 209 -11.45 -2.97 -11.12
N ARG A 210 -10.27 -2.36 -11.33
CA ARG A 210 -9.35 -2.67 -12.43
C ARG A 210 -7.91 -2.38 -12.05
N CYS A 211 -6.99 -3.24 -12.46
CA CYS A 211 -5.56 -3.01 -12.31
C CYS A 211 -4.93 -2.74 -13.68
N TYR A 212 -4.20 -1.63 -13.80
CA TYR A 212 -3.57 -1.20 -15.04
C TYR A 212 -2.08 -1.04 -14.83
N ARG A 213 -1.26 -1.69 -15.66
CA ARG A 213 0.20 -1.53 -15.66
C ARG A 213 0.63 -0.82 -16.93
N ARG A 214 1.52 0.16 -16.78
CA ARG A 214 2.11 0.85 -17.93
C ARG A 214 3.15 -0.05 -18.59
N LEU A 215 2.93 -0.38 -19.87
CA LEU A 215 3.98 -0.85 -20.79
C LEU A 215 4.54 0.37 -21.55
N PRO A 216 5.71 0.27 -22.21
CA PRO A 216 6.37 1.41 -22.86
C PRO A 216 5.49 2.19 -23.86
N SER A 217 4.46 1.56 -24.44
CA SER A 217 3.59 2.15 -25.48
C SER A 217 2.09 2.16 -25.16
N SER A 218 1.61 1.56 -24.06
CA SER A 218 0.18 1.53 -23.70
C SER A 218 -0.07 1.13 -22.24
N TRP A 219 -1.28 1.43 -21.73
CA TRP A 219 -1.81 0.78 -20.53
C TRP A 219 -2.33 -0.59 -20.92
N CYS A 220 -1.70 -1.66 -20.45
CA CYS A 220 -2.28 -3.00 -20.55
C CYS A 220 -3.06 -3.30 -19.27
N PHE A 221 -4.18 -4.01 -19.43
CA PHE A 221 -4.82 -4.69 -18.30
C PHE A 221 -3.76 -5.55 -17.61
N ALA A 222 -3.43 -5.20 -16.37
CA ALA A 222 -2.71 -6.11 -15.51
C ALA A 222 -3.79 -7.01 -14.92
N VAL A 223 -4.09 -8.12 -15.61
CA VAL A 223 -4.82 -9.20 -14.96
C VAL A 223 -3.99 -9.60 -13.74
N SER A 224 -4.65 -9.61 -12.58
CA SER A 224 -4.13 -9.99 -11.27
C SER A 224 -3.14 -11.15 -11.34
#